data_AF-A0AB38C7K6-F1
#
_entry.id   AF-A0AB38C7K6-F1
#
_cell.length_a   1.000
_cell.length_b   1.000
_cell.length_c   1.000
_cell.angle_alpha   90.00
_cell.angle_beta   90.00
_cell.angle_gamma   90.00
#
_symmetry.space_group_name_H-M   'P 1'
#
loop_
_entity.id
_entity.type
_entity.pdbx_description
1 polymer ?
#
loop_
_entity_poly.entity_id
_entity_poly.type
_entity_poly.pdbx_seq_one_letter_code
_entity_poly.pdbx_strand_id
1 'polypeptide(L)'
;MSRSQINHCRVLQDRTTPSHPGVLRAPVSKVSACESHDDVIEFSEEELVALHWWLLRKVSLLSDPRTPLDEKFELVRWVFTDPVRDTQPFSFVNCMKVVSGSPLSQLPFIGAVDAQEVRDWIGSHLCRWFMGALHDYPAWVRQAVMAKPDWISENLFKNPQWMNEQIKLHESDLFASLNSTEDVDCLNGHGAKDERLAGKKGERHA
;
A
#
# COMPACT_ATOMS: atom_id res chain seq x y z
N MET A 1 11.69 2.49 -35.23
CA MET A 1 11.81 2.03 -33.83
C MET A 1 12.90 2.86 -33.17
N SER A 2 12.51 3.93 -32.48
CA SER A 2 13.45 4.94 -31.96
C SER A 2 13.83 4.65 -30.52
N ARG A 3 15.14 4.60 -30.27
CA ARG A 3 15.76 4.50 -28.95
C ARG A 3 16.01 5.93 -28.43
N SER A 4 15.34 6.32 -27.35
CA SER A 4 15.62 7.59 -26.68
C SER A 4 16.77 7.40 -25.68
N GLN A 5 17.90 8.05 -25.98
CA GLN A 5 19.02 8.26 -25.07
C GLN A 5 18.67 9.39 -24.10
N ILE A 6 18.89 9.14 -22.81
CA ILE A 6 18.75 10.12 -21.73
C ILE A 6 20.05 10.92 -21.69
N ASN A 7 20.00 12.20 -22.07
CA ASN A 7 21.12 13.12 -21.97
C ASN A 7 21.19 13.70 -20.55
N HIS A 8 22.28 13.42 -19.84
CA HIS A 8 22.67 14.15 -18.63
C HIS A 8 23.22 15.53 -19.03
N CYS A 9 22.51 16.60 -18.66
CA CYS A 9 23.03 17.96 -18.79
C CYS A 9 24.05 18.26 -17.68
N ARG A 10 25.33 18.32 -18.04
CA ARG A 10 26.34 19.14 -17.35
C ARG A 10 26.14 20.59 -17.77
N VAL A 11 26.03 21.51 -16.82
CA VAL A 11 26.22 22.94 -17.08
C VAL A 11 27.33 23.45 -16.18
N LEU A 12 28.38 23.90 -16.86
CA LEU A 12 29.54 24.61 -16.36
C LEU A 12 29.25 26.09 -16.58
N GLN A 13 29.16 26.90 -15.52
CA GLN A 13 29.22 28.36 -15.65
C GLN A 13 30.05 28.97 -14.52
N ASP A 14 31.21 29.44 -14.97
CA ASP A 14 32.08 30.44 -14.41
C ASP A 14 31.41 31.83 -14.51
N ARG A 15 31.44 32.64 -13.44
CA ARG A 15 31.52 34.12 -13.49
C ARG A 15 31.49 34.78 -12.10
N THR A 16 32.68 35.24 -11.70
CA THR A 16 33.01 36.62 -11.29
C THR A 16 32.05 37.41 -10.39
N THR A 17 32.53 37.61 -9.16
CA THR A 17 32.27 38.69 -8.20
C THR A 17 32.34 40.09 -8.83
N PRO A 18 31.58 41.07 -8.28
CA PRO A 18 32.25 42.12 -7.52
C PRO A 18 31.50 42.57 -6.25
N SER A 19 32.27 42.77 -5.18
CA SER A 19 31.81 43.28 -3.89
C SER A 19 32.02 44.79 -3.79
N HIS A 20 31.04 45.52 -3.25
CA HIS A 20 31.24 46.85 -2.66
C HIS A 20 30.56 46.92 -1.27
N PRO A 21 31.01 47.84 -0.39
CA PRO A 21 31.22 47.53 1.01
C PRO A 21 30.29 48.29 1.97
N GLY A 22 30.16 47.73 3.18
CA GLY A 22 30.12 48.52 4.40
C GLY A 22 28.74 48.75 5.01
N VAL A 23 28.41 47.95 6.03
CA VAL A 23 27.82 48.46 7.28
C VAL A 23 28.37 47.61 8.44
N LEU A 24 29.15 48.24 9.32
CA LEU A 24 29.55 47.71 10.62
C LEU A 24 28.32 47.59 11.53
N ARG A 25 28.12 46.43 12.16
CA ARG A 25 27.31 46.33 13.39
C ARG A 25 28.06 45.51 14.44
N ALA A 26 28.32 46.16 15.57
CA ALA A 26 28.97 45.63 16.77
C ALA A 26 28.02 44.66 17.55
N PRO A 27 28.56 43.85 18.49
CA PRO A 27 28.08 42.52 18.79
C PRO A 27 27.03 42.49 19.90
N VAL A 28 26.09 41.54 19.82
CA VAL A 28 25.18 41.23 20.94
C VAL A 28 25.45 39.82 21.44
N SER A 29 25.79 39.77 22.72
CA SER A 29 25.85 38.67 23.69
C SER A 29 25.81 37.24 23.16
N LYS A 30 26.95 36.55 23.33
CA LYS A 30 27.01 35.09 23.42
C LYS A 30 26.17 34.63 24.61
N VAL A 31 24.98 34.12 24.33
CA VAL A 31 24.30 33.19 25.24
C VAL A 31 24.81 31.80 24.88
N SER A 32 25.62 31.26 25.79
CA SER A 32 26.07 29.87 25.77
C SER A 32 24.86 28.97 25.93
N ALA A 33 24.62 28.13 24.93
CA ALA A 33 23.80 26.94 25.06
C ALA A 33 24.61 25.78 24.47
N CYS A 34 24.62 24.67 25.21
CA CYS A 34 25.32 23.43 24.91
C CYS A 34 25.33 23.09 23.42
N GLU A 35 26.49 22.66 22.93
CA GLU A 35 26.66 22.03 21.62
C GLU A 35 25.85 20.72 21.58
N SER A 36 24.56 20.82 21.23
CA SER A 36 23.88 19.72 20.57
C SER A 36 24.27 19.80 19.10
N HIS A 37 25.02 18.81 18.61
CA HIS A 37 25.12 18.50 17.19
C HIS A 37 23.73 18.06 16.71
N ASP A 38 22.83 19.04 16.59
CA ASP A 38 21.57 18.90 15.89
C ASP A 38 21.81 19.66 14.58
N ASP A 39 22.48 18.98 13.65
CA ASP A 39 22.68 19.48 12.30
C ASP A 39 21.29 19.60 11.68
N VAL A 40 20.65 20.76 11.85
CA VAL A 40 19.34 21.07 11.28
C VAL A 40 19.46 20.91 9.77
N ILE A 41 18.84 19.86 9.24
CA ILE A 41 18.78 19.62 7.80
C ILE A 41 17.90 20.72 7.20
N GLU A 42 18.52 21.74 6.60
CA GLU A 42 17.82 22.75 5.83
C GLU A 42 17.52 22.21 4.43
N PHE A 43 16.24 22.08 4.09
CA PHE A 43 15.80 21.75 2.74
C PHE A 43 15.61 23.03 1.93
N SER A 44 16.08 23.02 0.67
CA SER A 44 15.79 24.10 -0.26
C SER A 44 14.30 24.10 -0.65
N GLU A 45 13.79 25.23 -1.15
CA GLU A 45 12.41 25.31 -1.64
C GLU A 45 12.19 24.33 -2.79
N GLU A 46 13.15 24.21 -3.70
CA GLU A 46 13.13 23.27 -4.82
C GLU A 46 13.05 21.82 -4.34
N GLU A 47 13.81 21.46 -3.31
CA GLU A 47 13.79 20.11 -2.72
C GLU A 47 12.44 19.80 -2.05
N LEU A 48 11.86 20.77 -1.34
CA LEU A 48 10.53 20.64 -0.75
C LEU A 48 9.45 20.46 -1.82
N VAL A 49 9.47 21.26 -2.90
CA VAL A 49 8.53 21.13 -4.01
C VAL A 49 8.71 19.77 -4.71
N ALA A 50 9.94 19.35 -4.93
CA ALA A 50 10.26 18.04 -5.51
C ALA A 50 9.75 16.89 -4.63
N LEU A 51 9.82 17.02 -3.30
CA LEU A 51 9.31 16.03 -2.36
C LEU A 51 7.77 15.94 -2.42
N HIS A 52 7.05 17.07 -2.45
CA HIS A 52 5.60 17.07 -2.62
C HIS A 52 5.19 16.39 -3.94
N TRP A 53 5.94 16.64 -5.02
CA TRP A 53 5.72 15.99 -6.30
C TRP A 53 5.99 14.48 -6.24
N TRP A 54 7.09 14.07 -5.62
CA TRP A 54 7.43 12.67 -5.48
C TRP A 54 6.36 11.88 -4.71
N LEU A 55 5.79 12.48 -3.66
CA LEU A 55 4.68 11.87 -2.91
C LEU A 55 3.42 11.69 -3.79
N LEU A 56 3.05 12.70 -4.58
CA LEU A 56 1.92 12.57 -5.52
C LEU A 56 2.16 11.49 -6.57
N ARG A 57 3.40 11.35 -7.04
CA ARG A 57 3.73 10.28 -8.00
C ARG A 57 3.48 8.90 -7.43
N LYS A 58 3.59 8.69 -6.11
CA LYS A 58 3.24 7.38 -5.51
C LYS A 58 1.78 7.00 -5.72
N VAL A 59 0.87 7.95 -5.90
CA VAL A 59 -0.54 7.65 -6.20
C VAL A 59 -0.68 6.81 -7.48
N SER A 60 0.25 6.91 -8.44
CA SER A 60 0.21 6.06 -9.64
C SER A 60 0.38 4.57 -9.32
N LEU A 61 1.01 4.22 -8.19
CA LEU A 61 1.16 2.83 -7.73
C LEU A 61 -0.18 2.20 -7.35
N LEU A 62 -1.22 3.00 -7.07
CA LEU A 62 -2.58 2.47 -6.92
C LEU A 62 -3.02 1.74 -8.19
N SER A 63 -2.62 2.22 -9.38
CA SER A 63 -3.02 1.63 -10.66
C SER A 63 -2.22 0.39 -11.09
N ASP A 64 -1.03 0.17 -10.54
CA ASP A 64 -0.17 -0.97 -10.90
C ASP A 64 -0.63 -2.24 -10.17
N PRO A 65 -1.05 -3.30 -10.87
CA PRO A 65 -1.47 -4.55 -10.23
C PRO A 65 -0.34 -5.24 -9.45
N ARG A 66 0.93 -4.94 -9.72
CA ARG A 66 2.08 -5.54 -9.02
C ARG A 66 2.40 -4.87 -7.69
N THR A 67 1.82 -3.71 -7.40
CA THR A 67 2.03 -3.03 -6.12
C THR A 67 1.43 -3.86 -4.98
N PRO A 68 2.18 -4.11 -3.89
CA PRO A 68 1.69 -4.82 -2.71
C PRO A 68 0.42 -4.20 -2.12
N LEU A 69 -0.41 -5.05 -1.49
CA LEU A 69 -1.68 -4.60 -0.91
C LEU A 69 -1.48 -3.60 0.23
N ASP A 70 -0.51 -3.82 1.09
CA ASP A 70 -0.15 -2.91 2.20
C ASP A 70 0.15 -1.50 1.66
N GLU A 71 1.02 -1.39 0.65
CA GLU A 71 1.35 -0.11 0.03
C GLU A 71 0.11 0.56 -0.60
N LYS A 72 -0.77 -0.21 -1.24
CA LYS A 72 -2.05 0.32 -1.76
C LYS A 72 -2.94 0.87 -0.64
N PHE A 73 -3.08 0.13 0.46
CA PHE A 73 -3.87 0.58 1.61
C PHE A 73 -3.27 1.83 2.26
N GLU A 74 -1.95 1.92 2.39
CA GLU A 74 -1.27 3.13 2.89
C GLU A 74 -1.55 4.35 2.00
N LEU A 75 -1.46 4.19 0.68
CA LEU A 75 -1.76 5.26 -0.27
C LEU A 75 -3.22 5.69 -0.20
N VAL A 76 -4.16 4.75 -0.11
CA VAL A 76 -5.59 5.06 0.10
C VAL A 76 -5.77 5.84 1.40
N ARG A 77 -5.17 5.40 2.51
CA ARG A 77 -5.26 6.11 3.81
C ARG A 77 -4.68 7.52 3.75
N TRP A 78 -3.63 7.72 2.96
CA TRP A 78 -3.03 9.05 2.77
C TRP A 78 -3.91 9.95 1.90
N VAL A 79 -4.44 9.45 0.78
CA VAL A 79 -5.30 10.21 -0.13
C VAL A 79 -6.63 10.59 0.54
N PHE A 80 -7.27 9.63 1.21
CA PHE A 80 -8.58 9.76 1.85
C PHE A 80 -8.46 10.01 3.36
N THR A 81 -7.41 10.73 3.77
CA THR A 81 -7.24 11.11 5.17
C THR A 81 -8.36 12.06 5.63
N ASP A 82 -8.52 12.19 6.95
CA ASP A 82 -9.51 13.09 7.55
C ASP A 82 -9.28 14.54 7.07
N PRO A 83 -10.34 15.29 6.65
CA PRO A 83 -10.22 16.68 6.21
C PRO A 83 -9.47 17.61 7.18
N VAL A 84 -9.51 17.35 8.49
CA VAL A 84 -8.73 18.12 9.48
C VAL A 84 -7.23 17.99 9.21
N ARG A 85 -6.79 16.82 8.74
CA ARG A 85 -5.40 16.50 8.42
C ARG A 85 -4.97 17.00 7.03
N ASP A 86 -5.89 17.50 6.21
CA ASP A 86 -5.55 18.08 4.90
C ASP A 86 -4.71 19.37 5.02
N THR A 87 -4.72 20.01 6.19
CA THR A 87 -3.90 21.18 6.50
C THR A 87 -2.46 20.85 6.89
N GLN A 88 -2.14 19.56 7.10
CA GLN A 88 -0.81 19.14 7.54
C GLN A 88 0.20 19.21 6.39
N PRO A 89 1.50 19.45 6.70
CA PRO A 89 2.55 19.35 5.70
C PRO A 89 2.54 17.95 5.08
N PHE A 90 2.79 17.86 3.77
CA PHE A 90 2.76 16.61 3.01
C PHE A 90 1.43 15.84 3.04
N SER A 91 0.32 16.46 3.44
CA SER A 91 -1.01 15.92 3.15
C SER A 91 -1.21 15.83 1.64
N PHE A 92 -2.08 14.92 1.20
CA PHE A 92 -2.41 14.79 -0.22
C PHE A 92 -2.85 16.13 -0.84
N VAL A 93 -3.71 16.86 -0.13
CA VAL A 93 -4.22 18.18 -0.55
C VAL A 93 -3.10 19.21 -0.61
N ASN A 94 -2.23 19.27 0.40
CA ASN A 94 -1.13 20.24 0.41
C ASN A 94 -0.11 19.94 -0.69
N CYS A 95 0.18 18.67 -0.95
CA CYS A 95 1.01 18.27 -2.09
C CYS A 95 0.43 18.76 -3.42
N MET A 96 -0.87 18.59 -3.67
CA MET A 96 -1.47 19.10 -4.89
C MET A 96 -1.38 20.64 -4.99
N LYS A 97 -1.63 21.36 -3.90
CA LYS A 97 -1.53 22.83 -3.87
C LYS A 97 -0.13 23.31 -4.19
N VAL A 98 0.89 22.74 -3.54
CA VAL A 98 2.30 23.12 -3.75
C VAL A 98 2.73 22.83 -5.19
N VAL A 99 2.41 21.64 -5.70
CA VAL A 99 2.85 21.20 -7.03
C VAL A 99 2.11 21.92 -8.17
N SER A 100 0.85 22.33 -7.97
CA SER A 100 0.08 23.08 -8.98
C SER A 100 0.35 24.59 -8.97
N GLY A 101 0.72 25.13 -7.80
CA GLY A 101 0.93 26.57 -7.59
C GLY A 101 2.38 27.04 -7.67
N SER A 102 3.37 26.16 -7.48
CA SER A 102 4.79 26.55 -7.48
C SER A 102 5.35 26.62 -8.91
N PRO A 103 6.06 27.72 -9.27
CA PRO A 103 6.78 27.81 -10.54
C PRO A 103 8.00 26.88 -10.61
N LEU A 104 8.42 26.30 -9.48
CA LEU A 104 9.53 25.34 -9.38
C LEU A 104 9.07 23.89 -9.60
N SER A 105 7.76 23.67 -9.73
CA SER A 105 7.19 22.35 -10.02
C SER A 105 7.56 21.87 -11.42
N GLN A 106 7.71 20.55 -11.58
CA GLN A 106 7.93 19.92 -12.88
C GLN A 106 6.66 19.91 -13.77
N LEU A 107 5.51 20.26 -13.20
CA LEU A 107 4.25 20.40 -13.94
C LEU A 107 4.13 21.81 -14.53
N PRO A 108 3.52 21.96 -15.73
CA PRO A 108 3.05 23.26 -16.19
C PRO A 108 2.16 23.89 -15.12
N PHE A 109 2.18 25.22 -14.98
CA PHE A 109 1.28 25.90 -14.04
C PHE A 109 -0.18 25.61 -14.41
N ILE A 110 -0.86 24.83 -13.56
CA ILE A 110 -2.26 24.39 -13.75
C ILE A 110 -3.23 25.33 -13.02
N GLY A 111 -2.74 26.12 -12.05
CA GLY A 111 -3.57 26.95 -11.19
C GLY A 111 -4.21 26.15 -10.05
N ALA A 112 -5.34 26.62 -9.54
CA ALA A 112 -6.03 25.95 -8.42
C ALA A 112 -6.62 24.60 -8.89
N VAL A 113 -6.15 23.51 -8.29
CA VAL A 113 -6.67 22.15 -8.50
C VAL A 113 -7.64 21.80 -7.38
N ASP A 114 -8.85 21.32 -7.74
CA ASP A 114 -9.80 20.80 -6.76
C ASP A 114 -9.35 19.41 -6.28
N ALA A 115 -8.99 19.33 -5.00
CA ALA A 115 -8.57 18.09 -4.39
C ALA A 115 -9.67 17.04 -4.31
N GLN A 116 -10.93 17.47 -4.18
CA GLN A 116 -12.07 16.57 -4.05
C GLN A 116 -12.37 15.90 -5.39
N GLU A 117 -12.29 16.62 -6.49
CA GLU A 117 -12.44 16.06 -7.84
C GLU A 117 -11.42 14.94 -8.09
N VAL A 118 -10.16 15.15 -7.69
CA VAL A 118 -9.12 14.12 -7.81
C VAL A 118 -9.40 12.93 -6.89
N ARG A 119 -9.86 13.15 -5.66
CA ARG A 119 -10.27 12.08 -4.74
C ARG A 119 -11.42 11.25 -5.31
N ASP A 120 -12.43 11.89 -5.89
CA ASP A 120 -13.59 11.23 -6.46
C ASP A 120 -13.17 10.39 -7.67
N TRP A 121 -12.29 10.92 -8.52
CA TRP A 121 -11.68 10.18 -9.62
C TRP A 121 -10.86 8.98 -9.13
N ILE A 122 -10.02 9.14 -8.11
CA ILE A 122 -9.27 8.02 -7.51
C ILE A 122 -10.27 6.98 -6.97
N GLY A 123 -11.29 7.44 -6.24
CA GLY A 123 -12.33 6.62 -5.61
C GLY A 123 -13.07 5.74 -6.61
N SER A 124 -13.45 6.29 -7.77
CA SER A 124 -14.14 5.53 -8.82
C SER A 124 -13.27 4.43 -9.44
N HIS A 125 -11.94 4.53 -9.34
CA HIS A 125 -11.00 3.56 -9.89
C HIS A 125 -10.50 2.52 -8.89
N LEU A 126 -10.61 2.78 -7.58
CA LEU A 126 -10.08 1.90 -6.53
C LEU A 126 -10.53 0.44 -6.69
N CYS A 127 -11.82 0.20 -6.89
CA CYS A 127 -12.35 -1.17 -7.01
C CYS A 127 -11.64 -1.96 -8.12
N ARG A 128 -11.49 -1.36 -9.31
CA ARG A 128 -10.79 -1.98 -10.44
C ARG A 128 -9.32 -2.25 -10.13
N TRP A 129 -8.64 -1.30 -9.49
CA TRP A 129 -7.23 -1.42 -9.15
C TRP A 129 -6.95 -2.49 -8.10
N PHE A 130 -7.79 -2.57 -7.06
CA PHE A 130 -7.70 -3.64 -6.06
C PHE A 130 -8.02 -5.00 -6.69
N MET A 131 -9.03 -5.10 -7.55
CA MET A 131 -9.32 -6.34 -8.26
C MET A 131 -8.15 -6.81 -9.14
N GLY A 132 -7.45 -5.87 -9.79
CA GLY A 132 -6.23 -6.18 -10.54
C GLY A 132 -5.11 -6.74 -9.66
N ALA A 133 -4.90 -6.16 -8.47
CA ALA A 133 -3.90 -6.62 -7.51
C ALA A 133 -4.24 -7.97 -6.87
N LEU A 134 -5.54 -8.20 -6.67
CA LEU A 134 -6.07 -9.40 -6.03
C LEU A 134 -6.19 -10.60 -6.97
N HIS A 135 -5.94 -10.43 -8.27
CA HIS A 135 -6.07 -11.49 -9.27
C HIS A 135 -5.26 -12.74 -8.88
N ASP A 136 -4.03 -12.54 -8.41
CA ASP A 136 -3.10 -13.62 -8.07
C ASP A 136 -3.34 -14.22 -6.67
N TYR A 137 -4.25 -13.64 -5.88
CA TYR A 137 -4.57 -14.11 -4.54
C TYR A 137 -5.68 -15.18 -4.54
N PRO A 138 -5.70 -16.10 -3.55
CA PRO A 138 -6.78 -17.07 -3.38
C PRO A 138 -8.16 -16.42 -3.30
N ALA A 139 -9.20 -17.14 -3.74
CA ALA A 139 -10.57 -16.60 -3.79
C ALA A 139 -11.10 -16.11 -2.44
N TRP A 140 -10.72 -16.78 -1.35
CA TRP A 140 -11.10 -16.39 0.01
C TRP A 140 -10.51 -15.03 0.41
N VAL A 141 -9.27 -14.72 -0.01
CA VAL A 141 -8.63 -13.42 0.25
C VAL A 141 -9.38 -12.32 -0.49
N ARG A 142 -9.73 -12.57 -1.77
CA ARG A 142 -10.49 -11.61 -2.57
C ARG A 142 -11.82 -11.27 -1.92
N GLN A 143 -12.54 -12.28 -1.43
CA GLN A 143 -13.81 -12.10 -0.72
C GLN A 143 -13.62 -11.35 0.60
N ALA A 144 -12.59 -11.67 1.37
CA ALA A 144 -12.29 -10.99 2.63
C ALA A 144 -12.01 -9.49 2.43
N VAL A 145 -11.22 -9.14 1.40
CA VAL A 145 -10.90 -7.75 1.07
C VAL A 145 -12.14 -6.95 0.66
N MET A 146 -13.07 -7.57 -0.06
CA MET A 146 -14.33 -6.91 -0.44
C MET A 146 -15.31 -6.81 0.73
N ALA A 147 -15.30 -7.78 1.65
CA ALA A 147 -16.22 -7.82 2.78
C ALA A 147 -15.80 -6.88 3.93
N LYS A 148 -14.49 -6.80 4.23
CA LYS A 148 -13.96 -6.04 5.37
C LYS A 148 -12.61 -5.38 5.03
N PRO A 149 -12.60 -4.36 4.16
CA PRO A 149 -11.36 -3.68 3.76
C PRO A 149 -10.66 -2.98 4.94
N ASP A 150 -11.41 -2.36 5.86
CA ASP A 150 -10.84 -1.63 7.00
C ASP A 150 -10.05 -2.55 7.94
N TRP A 151 -10.64 -3.71 8.27
CA TRP A 151 -9.98 -4.70 9.11
C TRP A 151 -8.69 -5.23 8.47
N ILE A 152 -8.68 -5.47 7.15
CA ILE A 152 -7.46 -5.89 6.45
C ILE A 152 -6.43 -4.77 6.44
N SER A 153 -6.85 -3.53 6.19
CA SER A 153 -5.98 -2.36 6.24
C SER A 153 -5.29 -2.22 7.61
N GLU A 154 -6.02 -2.42 8.71
CA GLU A 154 -5.45 -2.37 10.06
C GLU A 154 -4.44 -3.48 10.34
N ASN A 155 -4.68 -4.70 9.84
CA ASN A 155 -3.75 -5.80 10.01
C ASN A 155 -2.49 -5.62 9.15
N LEU A 156 -2.64 -5.17 7.91
CA LEU A 156 -1.51 -4.86 7.02
C LEU A 156 -0.67 -3.69 7.54
N PHE A 157 -1.30 -2.69 8.16
CA PHE A 157 -0.59 -1.59 8.81
C PHE A 157 0.27 -2.05 9.99
N LYS A 158 -0.18 -3.09 10.74
CA LYS A 158 0.59 -3.66 11.84
C LYS A 158 1.69 -4.61 11.36
N ASN A 159 1.40 -5.41 10.33
CA ASN A 159 2.35 -6.34 9.73
C ASN A 159 2.11 -6.40 8.20
N PRO A 160 3.00 -5.80 7.39
CA PRO A 160 2.90 -5.83 5.92
C PRO A 160 2.89 -7.24 5.33
N GLN A 161 3.51 -8.22 6.00
CA GLN A 161 3.56 -9.61 5.56
C GLN A 161 2.37 -10.45 6.04
N TRP A 162 1.47 -9.86 6.83
CA TRP A 162 0.36 -10.58 7.47
C TRP A 162 -0.49 -11.37 6.47
N MET A 163 -0.77 -10.82 5.29
CA MET A 163 -1.56 -11.52 4.28
C MET A 163 -0.89 -12.82 3.82
N ASN A 164 0.43 -12.78 3.60
CA ASN A 164 1.21 -13.95 3.19
C ASN A 164 1.25 -15.00 4.29
N GLU A 165 1.29 -14.59 5.55
CA GLU A 165 1.21 -15.50 6.71
C GLU A 165 -0.16 -16.18 6.79
N GLN A 166 -1.26 -15.46 6.59
CA GLN A 166 -2.61 -16.05 6.60
C GLN A 166 -2.80 -17.06 5.46
N ILE A 167 -2.24 -16.78 4.28
CA ILE A 167 -2.27 -17.72 3.15
C ILE A 167 -1.54 -19.01 3.51
N LYS A 168 -0.32 -18.93 4.06
CA LYS A 168 0.44 -20.11 4.50
C LYS A 168 -0.28 -20.92 5.57
N LEU A 169 -0.91 -20.25 6.54
CA LEU A 169 -1.68 -20.92 7.58
C LEU A 169 -2.88 -21.66 7.00
N HIS A 170 -3.64 -21.02 6.11
CA HIS A 170 -4.80 -21.63 5.46
C HIS A 170 -4.39 -22.81 4.56
N GLU A 171 -3.25 -22.73 3.88
CA GLU A 171 -2.69 -23.87 3.12
C GLU A 171 -2.33 -25.03 4.06
N SER A 172 -1.64 -24.75 5.17
CA SER A 172 -1.26 -25.80 6.13
C SER A 172 -2.46 -26.48 6.79
N ASP A 173 -3.54 -25.75 7.07
CA ASP A 173 -4.79 -26.29 7.64
C ASP A 173 -5.52 -27.20 6.63
N LEU A 174 -5.58 -26.81 5.35
CA LEU A 174 -6.12 -27.66 4.29
C LEU A 174 -5.36 -28.99 4.20
N PHE A 175 -4.03 -28.99 4.25
CA PHE A 175 -3.24 -30.23 4.25
C PHE A 175 -3.43 -31.06 5.52
N ALA A 176 -3.54 -30.43 6.69
CA ALA A 176 -3.81 -31.13 7.95
C ALA A 176 -5.20 -31.81 7.94
N SER A 177 -6.20 -31.14 7.38
CA SER A 177 -7.57 -31.68 7.25
C SER A 177 -7.66 -32.85 6.25
N LEU A 178 -6.89 -32.83 5.16
CA LEU A 178 -6.84 -33.95 4.21
C LEU A 178 -6.23 -35.20 4.87
N ASN A 179 -5.09 -35.05 5.54
CA ASN A 179 -4.37 -36.17 6.15
C ASN A 179 -5.13 -36.81 7.32
N SER A 180 -5.99 -36.06 8.01
CA SER A 180 -6.83 -36.59 9.08
C SER A 180 -8.11 -37.28 8.58
N THR A 181 -8.42 -37.17 7.29
CA THR A 181 -9.56 -37.88 6.68
C THR A 181 -9.15 -39.27 6.16
N GLU A 182 -7.88 -39.48 5.81
CA GLU A 182 -7.37 -40.76 5.30
C GLU A 182 -7.20 -41.85 6.40
N ASP A 183 -7.08 -41.46 7.67
CA ASP A 183 -6.94 -42.40 8.79
C ASP A 183 -8.27 -43.02 9.27
N VAL A 184 -9.42 -42.55 8.79
CA VAL A 184 -10.75 -43.03 9.25
C VAL A 184 -11.33 -44.15 8.36
N ASP A 185 -10.84 -44.31 7.13
CA ASP A 185 -11.37 -45.31 6.18
C ASP A 185 -10.64 -46.67 6.19
N CYS A 186 -9.59 -46.86 7.00
CA CYS A 186 -8.87 -48.14 7.08
C CYS A 186 -9.38 -49.11 8.17
N LEU A 187 -10.45 -48.77 8.90
CA LEU A 187 -11.01 -49.61 9.97
C LEU A 187 -12.51 -49.87 9.79
N ASN A 188 -12.93 -50.31 8.61
CA ASN A 188 -14.23 -50.96 8.50
C ASN A 188 -14.24 -52.09 7.46
N GLY A 189 -14.39 -53.33 7.94
CA GLY A 189 -15.01 -54.40 7.16
C GLY A 189 -14.12 -55.52 6.62
N HIS A 190 -13.37 -56.23 7.47
CA HIS A 190 -13.03 -57.63 7.20
C HIS A 190 -13.46 -58.53 8.36
N GLY A 191 -14.53 -59.29 8.12
CA GLY A 191 -15.10 -60.25 9.06
C GLY A 191 -16.29 -61.00 8.45
N ALA A 192 -16.05 -61.70 7.33
CA ALA A 192 -17.00 -62.69 6.81
C ALA A 192 -17.00 -63.94 7.69
N LYS A 193 -18.19 -64.50 7.98
CA LYS A 193 -18.45 -65.96 8.01
C LYS A 193 -19.95 -66.26 8.05
N ASP A 194 -20.41 -66.72 6.88
CA ASP A 194 -21.39 -67.78 6.60
C ASP A 194 -21.99 -68.54 7.81
N GLU A 195 -23.32 -68.57 7.92
CA GLU A 195 -24.02 -69.81 8.31
C GLU A 195 -25.45 -69.85 7.74
N ARG A 196 -25.66 -70.80 6.84
CA ARG A 196 -26.90 -71.10 6.12
C ARG A 196 -27.53 -72.33 6.80
N LEU A 197 -28.69 -72.21 7.45
CA LEU A 197 -29.52 -73.36 7.79
C LEU A 197 -31.00 -73.15 7.52
N ALA A 198 -31.56 -74.20 6.91
CA ALA A 198 -32.88 -74.32 6.33
C ALA A 198 -34.01 -74.48 7.36
N GLY A 199 -35.21 -74.01 6.97
CA GLY A 199 -36.42 -74.83 7.00
C GLY A 199 -37.39 -74.65 8.18
N LYS A 200 -38.59 -74.15 7.89
CA LYS A 200 -39.82 -74.96 7.83
C LYS A 200 -41.05 -74.10 7.51
N LYS A 201 -41.76 -74.53 6.46
CA LYS A 201 -43.19 -74.25 6.21
C LYS A 201 -44.05 -75.00 7.24
N GLY A 202 -45.09 -74.34 7.73
CA GLY A 202 -46.35 -74.90 8.24
C GLY A 202 -47.39 -73.77 8.13
N GLU A 203 -48.42 -73.84 7.27
CA GLU A 203 -49.72 -74.53 7.49
C GLU A 203 -50.47 -74.00 8.72
N ARG A 204 -51.77 -73.68 8.75
CA ARG A 204 -52.93 -73.61 7.83
C ARG A 204 -54.02 -72.81 8.59
N HIS A 205 -54.94 -72.21 7.83
CA HIS A 205 -56.37 -71.95 8.09
C HIS A 205 -56.95 -72.06 9.51
N ALA A 206 -57.66 -71.02 9.96
CA ALA A 206 -59.14 -70.94 9.94
C ALA A 206 -59.57 -69.48 10.14
#